data_AF-A0AAV3F4S5-F1
#
_entry.id   AF-A0AAV3F4S5-F1
#
_cell.length_a   1.000
_cell.length_b   1.000
_cell.length_c   1.000
_cell.angle_alpha   90.00
_cell.angle_beta   90.00
_cell.angle_gamma   90.00
#
_symmetry.space_group_name_H-M   'P 1'
#
loop_
_entity.id
_entity.type
_entity.pdbx_description
1 polymer ?
#
loop_
_entity_poly.entity_id
_entity_poly.type
_entity_poly.pdbx_seq_one_letter_code
_entity_poly.pdbx_strand_id
1 'polypeptide(L)'
;MDIKTLIHHNLDELFYLADKKEILNTDLVVKIGAYVGAAVLRGRYADQKEVTLEEVNGVFGIIGDFCKESFGGRSFSKTHFKKMTTLSLELIQETTFDADVEEFIASLRS
;
A
#
# COMPACT_ATOMS: atom_id res chain seq x y z
N MET A 1 -12.18 14.18 -0.16
CA MET A 1 -11.33 13.38 0.75
C MET A 1 -9.89 13.66 0.37
N ASP A 2 -9.00 13.97 1.31
CA ASP A 2 -7.58 14.18 1.01
C ASP A 2 -6.86 12.84 0.79
N ILE A 3 -5.64 12.89 0.24
CA ILE A 3 -4.85 11.69 -0.10
C ILE A 3 -4.47 10.86 1.13
N LYS A 4 -4.21 11.51 2.27
CA LYS A 4 -3.85 10.82 3.50
C LYS A 4 -5.04 10.03 4.02
N THR A 5 -6.22 10.64 4.05
CA THR A 5 -7.46 9.99 4.42
C THR A 5 -7.79 8.82 3.48
N LEU A 6 -7.60 8.99 2.17
CA LEU A 6 -7.77 7.90 1.19
C LEU A 6 -6.81 6.72 1.47
N ILE A 7 -5.52 7.00 1.65
CA ILE A 7 -4.51 5.98 1.95
C ILE A 7 -4.86 5.24 3.25
N HIS A 8 -5.16 5.99 4.31
CA HIS A 8 -5.51 5.41 5.61
C HIS A 8 -6.76 4.52 5.49
N HIS A 9 -7.80 4.99 4.81
CA HIS A 9 -9.02 4.21 4.62
C HIS A 9 -8.76 2.89 3.89
N ASN A 10 -7.99 2.93 2.79
CA ASN A 10 -7.66 1.73 2.03
C ASN A 10 -6.80 0.75 2.84
N LEU A 11 -5.80 1.25 3.58
CA LEU A 11 -4.96 0.41 4.43
C LEU A 11 -5.77 -0.22 5.56
N ASP A 12 -6.62 0.57 6.22
CA ASP A 12 -7.46 0.11 7.33
C ASP A 12 -8.45 -0.98 6.88
N GLU A 13 -9.14 -0.77 5.74
CA GLU A 13 -10.05 -1.79 5.17
C GLU A 13 -9.30 -3.10 4.87
N LEU A 14 -8.15 -3.02 4.19
CA LEU A 14 -7.40 -4.23 3.80
C LEU A 14 -6.76 -4.93 5.00
N PHE A 15 -6.29 -4.19 5.99
CA PHE A 15 -5.77 -4.76 7.24
C PHE A 15 -6.90 -5.43 8.02
N TYR A 16 -8.07 -4.80 8.12
CA TYR A 16 -9.25 -5.37 8.75
C TYR A 16 -9.69 -6.67 8.09
N LEU A 17 -9.74 -6.72 6.76
CA LEU A 17 -10.07 -7.94 6.02
C LEU A 17 -9.06 -9.06 6.27
N ALA A 18 -7.76 -8.74 6.24
CA ALA A 18 -6.70 -9.69 6.52
C ALA A 18 -6.70 -10.20 7.98
N ASP A 19 -6.98 -9.32 8.94
CA ASP A 19 -7.06 -9.65 10.36
C ASP A 19 -8.27 -10.53 10.66
N LYS A 20 -9.42 -10.23 10.05
CA LYS A 20 -10.64 -11.06 10.15
C LYS A 20 -10.43 -12.50 9.66
N LYS A 21 -9.49 -12.70 8.73
CA LYS A 21 -9.09 -14.01 8.21
C LYS A 21 -7.91 -14.63 8.97
N GLU A 22 -7.38 -13.96 9.98
CA GLU A 22 -6.23 -14.38 10.78
C GLU A 22 -4.96 -14.64 9.96
N ILE A 23 -4.84 -14.00 8.78
CA ILE A 23 -3.68 -14.11 7.88
C ILE A 23 -2.75 -12.90 7.96
N LEU A 24 -3.11 -11.89 8.77
CA LEU A 24 -2.37 -10.65 8.88
C LEU A 24 -0.99 -10.88 9.51
N ASN A 25 0.04 -10.76 8.68
CA ASN A 25 1.45 -10.88 9.07
C ASN A 25 2.28 -9.78 8.40
N THR A 26 3.55 -9.66 8.77
CA THR A 26 4.43 -8.59 8.29
C THR A 26 4.62 -8.60 6.78
N ASP A 27 4.70 -9.77 6.14
CA ASP A 27 4.84 -9.85 4.69
C ASP A 27 3.56 -9.39 3.98
N LEU A 28 2.38 -9.72 4.54
CA LEU A 28 1.11 -9.25 4.02
C LEU A 28 0.94 -7.74 4.22
N VAL A 29 1.36 -7.20 5.36
CA VAL A 29 1.42 -5.74 5.62
C VAL A 29 2.27 -5.03 4.56
N VAL A 30 3.46 -5.58 4.24
CA VAL A 30 4.33 -5.05 3.18
C VAL A 30 3.64 -5.12 1.82
N LYS A 31 2.98 -6.23 1.49
CA LYS A 31 2.25 -6.38 0.22
C LYS A 31 1.08 -5.40 0.11
N ILE A 32 0.22 -5.31 1.13
CA ILE A 32 -0.91 -4.37 1.17
C ILE A 32 -0.40 -2.94 0.98
N GLY A 33 0.62 -2.54 1.74
CA GLY A 33 1.20 -1.20 1.61
C GLY A 33 1.77 -0.92 0.21
N ALA A 34 2.37 -1.92 -0.43
CA ALA A 34 2.89 -1.79 -1.79
C ALA A 34 1.80 -1.62 -2.84
N TYR A 35 0.73 -2.43 -2.78
CA TYR A 35 -0.44 -2.32 -3.67
C TYR A 35 -1.14 -0.98 -3.50
N VAL A 36 -1.38 -0.54 -2.26
CA VAL A 36 -2.01 0.77 -1.99
C VAL A 36 -1.12 1.90 -2.50
N GLY A 37 0.19 1.85 -2.25
CA GLY A 37 1.13 2.85 -2.76
C GLY A 37 1.12 2.93 -4.30
N ALA A 38 1.13 1.77 -4.97
CA ALA A 38 1.15 1.71 -6.41
C ALA A 38 -0.15 2.23 -7.01
N ALA A 39 -1.30 1.85 -6.45
CA ALA A 39 -2.61 2.30 -6.90
C ALA A 39 -2.77 3.82 -6.73
N VAL A 40 -2.33 4.39 -5.61
CA VAL A 40 -2.39 5.83 -5.35
C VAL A 40 -1.49 6.60 -6.31
N LEU A 41 -0.25 6.14 -6.54
CA LEU A 41 0.68 6.80 -7.47
C LEU A 41 0.21 6.68 -8.93
N ARG A 42 -0.36 5.55 -9.35
CA ARG A 42 -0.98 5.40 -10.68
C ARG A 42 -2.19 6.31 -10.84
N GLY A 43 -3.04 6.41 -9.82
CA GLY A 43 -4.17 7.35 -9.83
C GLY A 43 -3.70 8.80 -9.97
N ARG A 44 -2.66 9.19 -9.23
CA ARG A 44 -2.02 10.52 -9.35
C ARG A 44 -1.48 10.77 -10.75
N TYR A 45 -0.75 9.81 -11.32
CA TYR A 45 -0.24 9.93 -12.68
C TYR A 45 -1.38 10.01 -13.72
N ALA A 46 -2.47 9.27 -13.53
CA ALA A 46 -3.62 9.34 -14.42
C ALA A 46 -4.24 10.74 -14.45
N ASP A 47 -4.34 11.39 -13.29
CA ASP A 47 -4.91 12.72 -13.11
C ASP A 47 -3.98 13.86 -13.58
N GLN A 48 -2.71 13.80 -13.19
CA GLN A 48 -1.76 14.91 -13.35
C GLN A 48 -0.76 14.73 -14.49
N LYS A 49 -0.66 13.52 -15.06
CA LYS A 49 0.35 13.10 -16.06
C LYS A 49 1.81 13.22 -15.62
N GLU A 50 2.03 13.51 -14.34
CA GLU A 50 3.31 13.58 -13.67
C GLU A 50 3.14 13.12 -12.23
N VAL A 51 4.19 12.56 -11.64
CA VAL A 51 4.27 12.31 -10.20
C VAL A 51 5.67 12.71 -9.76
N THR A 52 5.75 13.70 -8.88
CA THR A 52 7.03 14.20 -8.39
C THR A 52 7.63 13.29 -7.32
N LEU A 53 8.95 13.36 -7.12
CA LEU A 53 9.62 12.61 -6.06
C LEU A 53 9.11 13.00 -4.66
N GLU A 54 8.70 14.26 -4.47
CA GLU A 54 8.10 14.73 -3.23
C GLU A 54 6.77 14.02 -2.94
N GLU A 55 5.92 13.87 -3.96
CA GLU A 55 4.65 13.12 -3.83
C GLU A 55 4.88 11.64 -3.59
N VAL A 56 5.84 11.03 -4.29
CA VAL A 56 6.24 9.63 -4.04
C VAL A 56 6.65 9.45 -2.57
N ASN A 57 7.53 10.31 -2.08
CA ASN A 57 7.99 10.27 -0.69
C ASN A 57 6.85 10.56 0.30
N GLY A 58 5.92 11.46 -0.03
CA GLY A 58 4.74 11.76 0.77
C GLY A 58 3.80 10.55 0.89
N VAL A 59 3.49 9.90 -0.22
CA VAL A 59 2.64 8.69 -0.25
C VAL A 59 3.30 7.58 0.58
N PHE A 60 4.58 7.28 0.33
CA PHE A 60 5.26 6.24 1.09
C PHE A 60 5.42 6.60 2.57
N GLY A 61 5.68 7.86 2.90
CA GLY A 61 5.73 8.33 4.29
C GLY A 61 4.43 8.05 5.03
N ILE A 62 3.29 8.41 4.44
CA ILE A 62 1.96 8.16 5.00
C ILE A 62 1.72 6.65 5.22
N ILE A 63 2.00 5.82 4.21
CA ILE A 63 1.80 4.37 4.31
C ILE A 63 2.73 3.77 5.37
N GLY A 64 4.00 4.18 5.38
CA GLY A 64 5.01 3.70 6.32
C GLY A 64 4.67 4.04 7.77
N ASP A 65 4.20 5.27 8.02
CA ASP A 65 3.75 5.71 9.34
C ASP A 65 2.55 4.90 9.80
N PHE A 66 1.54 4.71 8.93
CA PHE A 66 0.39 3.86 9.24
C PHE A 66 0.80 2.42 9.56
N CYS A 67 1.64 1.79 8.74
CA CYS A 67 2.13 0.44 8.97
C CYS A 67 2.93 0.32 10.28
N LYS A 68 3.67 1.37 10.66
CA LYS A 68 4.41 1.42 11.92
C LYS A 68 3.49 1.65 13.12
N GLU A 69 2.47 2.47 13.01
CA GLU A 69 1.49 2.67 14.10
C GLU A 69 0.67 1.40 14.34
N SER A 70 0.19 0.78 13.26
CA SER A 70 -0.64 -0.43 13.32
C SER A 70 0.15 -1.70 13.64
N PHE A 71 1.43 -1.77 13.26
CA PHE A 71 2.22 -3.03 13.31
C PHE A 71 3.68 -2.88 13.81
N GLY A 72 4.13 -1.66 14.14
CA GLY A 72 5.51 -1.38 14.55
C GLY A 72 5.88 -1.92 15.93
N GLY A 73 4.91 -2.14 16.81
CA GLY A 73 5.14 -2.87 18.07
C GLY A 73 5.31 -4.38 17.88
N ARG A 74 4.93 -4.92 16.71
CA ARG A 74 4.90 -6.37 16.45
C ARG A 74 6.05 -6.84 15.56
N SER A 75 6.39 -6.11 14.47
CA SER A 75 7.46 -6.54 13.54
C SER A 75 7.80 -5.56 12.40
N PHE A 76 7.00 -4.52 12.14
CA PHE A 76 7.27 -3.63 11.01
C PHE A 76 8.51 -2.75 11.27
N SER A 77 9.46 -2.77 10.35
CA SER A 77 10.79 -2.17 10.53
C SER A 77 11.22 -1.40 9.28
N LYS A 78 12.34 -0.69 9.34
CA LYS A 78 12.91 0.02 8.18
C LYS A 78 13.17 -0.91 6.98
N THR A 79 13.53 -2.17 7.24
CA THR A 79 13.74 -3.16 6.19
C THR A 79 12.42 -3.50 5.47
N HIS A 80 11.34 -3.66 6.23
CA HIS A 80 9.99 -3.90 5.68
C HIS A 80 9.49 -2.69 4.89
N PHE A 81 9.71 -1.49 5.41
CA PHE A 81 9.41 -0.25 4.71
C PHE A 81 10.13 -0.19 3.36
N LYS A 82 11.44 -0.45 3.32
CA LYS A 82 12.20 -0.45 2.06
C LYS A 82 11.69 -1.50 1.07
N LYS A 83 11.37 -2.70 1.53
CA LYS A 83 10.76 -3.75 0.69
C LYS A 83 9.43 -3.29 0.10
N MET A 84 8.58 -2.69 0.91
CA MET A 84 7.28 -2.15 0.50
C MET A 84 7.43 -1.08 -0.57
N THR A 85 8.33 -0.11 -0.38
CA THR A 85 8.55 0.95 -1.36
C THR A 85 9.10 0.40 -2.68
N THR A 86 10.04 -0.54 -2.63
CA THR A 86 10.58 -1.18 -3.84
C THR A 86 9.51 -1.95 -4.59
N LEU A 87 8.75 -2.80 -3.89
CA LEU A 87 7.67 -3.57 -4.51
C LEU A 87 6.60 -2.67 -5.13
N SER A 88 6.26 -1.56 -4.47
CA SER A 88 5.29 -0.59 -5.00
C SER A 88 5.78 0.06 -6.30
N LEU A 89 7.07 0.40 -6.38
CA LEU A 89 7.70 0.98 -7.57
C LEU A 89 7.88 -0.03 -8.72
N GLU A 90 7.93 -1.32 -8.40
CA GLU A 90 7.88 -2.40 -9.40
C GLU A 90 6.45 -2.55 -9.94
N LEU A 91 5.46 -2.66 -9.04
CA LEU A 91 4.03 -2.82 -9.38
C LEU A 91 3.47 -1.69 -10.25
N ILE A 92 3.91 -0.44 -10.07
CA ILE A 92 3.49 0.68 -10.94
C ILE A 92 3.94 0.51 -12.39
N GLN A 93 5.00 -0.26 -12.66
CA GLN A 93 5.47 -0.52 -14.02
C GLN A 93 4.75 -1.69 -14.68
N GLU A 94 4.06 -2.52 -13.89
CA GLU A 94 3.36 -3.70 -14.39
C GLU A 94 2.13 -3.31 -15.21
N THR A 95 2.02 -3.88 -16.41
CA THR A 95 0.88 -3.63 -17.30
C THR A 95 -0.40 -4.33 -16.82
N THR A 96 -0.26 -5.40 -16.05
CA THR A 96 -1.34 -6.20 -15.47
C THR A 96 -1.82 -5.69 -14.12
N PHE A 97 -1.21 -4.62 -13.58
CA PHE A 97 -1.45 -4.16 -12.22
C PHE A 97 -2.92 -3.99 -11.86
N ASP A 98 -3.74 -3.48 -12.77
CA ASP A 98 -5.17 -3.25 -12.52
C ASP A 98 -5.91 -4.57 -12.29
N ALA A 99 -5.53 -5.65 -12.99
CA ALA A 99 -6.05 -6.99 -12.72
C ALA A 99 -5.44 -7.57 -11.43
N ASP A 100 -4.13 -7.41 -11.24
CA ASP A 100 -3.41 -7.95 -10.09
C ASP A 100 -3.92 -7.37 -8.75
N VAL A 101 -4.24 -6.07 -8.73
CA VAL A 101 -4.79 -5.40 -7.54
C VAL A 101 -6.22 -5.86 -7.25
N GLU A 102 -7.04 -6.06 -8.28
CA GLU A 102 -8.40 -6.59 -8.13
C GLU A 102 -8.37 -8.03 -7.59
N GLU A 103 -7.53 -8.89 -8.15
CA GLU A 103 -7.33 -10.26 -7.67
C GLU A 103 -6.82 -10.29 -6.23
N PHE A 104 -5.86 -9.42 -5.90
CA PHE A 104 -5.34 -9.30 -4.54
C PHE A 104 -6.44 -8.90 -3.55
N ILE A 105 -7.22 -7.86 -3.85
CA ILE A 105 -8.33 -7.42 -2.98
C ILE A 105 -9.39 -8.51 -2.88
N ALA A 106 -9.72 -9.19 -3.99
CA ALA A 106 -10.67 -10.29 -3.99
C ALA A 106 -10.22 -11.43 -3.06
N SER A 107 -8.93 -11.78 -3.06
CA SER A 107 -8.36 -12.82 -2.19
C SER A 107 -8.47 -12.49 -0.69
N LEU A 108 -8.54 -11.20 -0.34
CA LEU A 108 -8.75 -10.75 1.04
C LEU A 108 -10.23 -10.73 1.43
N ARG A 109 -11.15 -10.61 0.46
CA ARG A 109 -12.60 -10.57 0.69
C ARG A 109 -13.27 -11.95 0.70
N SER A 110 -12.78 -12.89 -0.11
CA SER A 110 -13.31 -14.26 -0.26
C SER A 110 -13.03 -15.13 0.96
#